data_AF-R8BE93-F1
#
_entry.id   AF-R8BE93-F1
#
_cell.length_a   1.000
_cell.length_b   1.000
_cell.length_c   1.000
_cell.angle_alpha   90.00
_cell.angle_beta   90.00
_cell.angle_gamma   90.00
#
_symmetry.space_group_name_H-M   'P 1'
#
loop_
_entity.id
_entity.type
_entity.pdbx_description
1 polymer ?
#
loop_
_entity_poly.entity_id
_entity_poly.type
_entity_poly.pdbx_seq_one_letter_code
_entity_poly.pdbx_strand_id
1 'polypeptide(L)'
;MAEVKKPRIRTRDAIPSDVNTIVDIHFAAFGPNVMNELMYPGGVTKDAKQKFAATFFPKSDEKKDTGNKPKQAGETIVMVAELLPDDGDDADPEIVAYTRWMLYPESRPEEEWNVDKAETVESLGEGTDVEVFNLFIGGLKKMRQKWAKGDPGLFLGTLASNPSRGRLGAASALLRWGAERRGSDISTYGKVPAEVISAFCLCEQLKSTEIFLHNQHIATSPFTYLRLLSSLVGERIMSTGEAILGNGSREIGVLKHIYDSKNVDQIRGNPTALVDAIDRYAGANTPLMIIGPQKRDYIIDVMSKTTPGSKVFVEFGAYVGYSAVALAAALRDLNKGHSVRYISLEMNPINAAITTSFAELTGLKDVVEVHVATAGDSLERLMRDGGLKKGEVDFALVDHWQSAYLPDLKLSEQLGVFKKGSIIVADNVVYPGAPDYLAYVTKGTADHSSESWRYETTTQDFTTPWGPDQLAISTVV
;
A
#
# COMPACT_ATOMS: atom_id res chain seq x y z
N MET A 1 27.41 -1.75 25.38
CA MET A 1 26.08 -1.42 24.83
C MET A 1 25.06 -2.03 25.75
N ALA A 2 24.14 -1.23 26.30
CA ALA A 2 23.06 -1.76 27.12
C ALA A 2 22.15 -2.64 26.25
N GLU A 3 21.82 -3.83 26.73
CA GLU A 3 20.92 -4.76 26.07
C GLU A 3 19.55 -4.08 25.96
N VAL A 4 19.07 -3.83 24.73
CA VAL A 4 17.76 -3.22 24.52
C VAL A 4 16.69 -4.24 24.91
N LYS A 5 16.14 -4.10 26.11
CA LYS A 5 15.08 -4.97 26.63
C LYS A 5 13.86 -4.86 25.71
N LYS A 6 13.42 -5.98 25.13
CA LYS A 6 12.24 -5.99 24.24
C LYS A 6 10.98 -5.61 25.04
N PRO A 7 10.08 -4.79 24.48
CA PRO A 7 8.85 -4.41 25.14
C PRO A 7 7.99 -5.64 25.47
N ARG A 8 7.41 -5.65 26.68
CA ARG A 8 6.60 -6.76 27.19
C ARG A 8 5.14 -6.53 26.80
N ILE A 9 4.67 -7.26 25.81
CA ILE A 9 3.27 -7.22 25.37
C ILE A 9 2.48 -8.37 25.99
N ARG A 10 1.30 -8.06 26.53
CA ARG A 10 0.28 -9.03 26.96
C ARG A 10 -0.99 -8.85 26.15
N THR A 11 -1.60 -9.94 25.67
CA THR A 11 -2.91 -9.90 25.03
C THR A 11 -4.00 -10.43 25.97
N ARG A 12 -5.18 -9.81 25.98
CA ARG A 12 -6.35 -10.27 26.74
C ARG A 12 -7.66 -9.86 26.05
N ASP A 13 -8.76 -10.49 26.47
CA ASP A 13 -10.09 -10.02 26.10
C ASP A 13 -10.30 -8.57 26.57
N ALA A 14 -10.95 -7.78 25.73
CA ALA A 14 -11.37 -6.43 26.07
C ALA A 14 -12.58 -6.50 27.02
N ILE A 15 -12.62 -5.58 27.97
CA ILE A 15 -13.73 -5.39 28.91
C ILE A 15 -14.42 -4.04 28.63
N PRO A 16 -15.67 -3.83 29.11
CA PRO A 16 -16.42 -2.61 28.80
C PRO A 16 -15.70 -1.30 29.17
N SER A 17 -14.83 -1.29 30.19
CA SER A 17 -14.04 -0.12 30.56
C SER A 17 -12.94 0.25 29.55
N ASP A 18 -12.54 -0.67 28.66
CA ASP A 18 -11.50 -0.43 27.64
C ASP A 18 -12.01 0.35 26.44
N VAL A 19 -13.35 0.47 26.28
CA VAL A 19 -14.00 0.99 25.07
C VAL A 19 -13.48 2.36 24.65
N ASN A 20 -13.33 3.29 25.60
CA ASN A 20 -12.88 4.65 25.27
C ASN A 20 -11.45 4.63 24.72
N THR A 21 -10.56 3.85 25.33
CA THR A 21 -9.19 3.68 24.86
C THR A 21 -9.14 3.02 23.49
N ILE A 22 -9.97 2.00 23.23
CA ILE A 22 -10.10 1.35 21.92
C ILE A 22 -10.55 2.35 20.85
N VAL A 23 -11.55 3.18 21.16
CA VAL A 23 -12.08 4.21 20.26
C VAL A 23 -11.01 5.26 19.95
N ASP A 24 -10.26 5.70 20.96
CA ASP A 24 -9.18 6.67 20.77
C ASP A 24 -8.05 6.08 19.93
N ILE A 25 -7.65 4.84 20.16
CA ILE A 25 -6.66 4.14 19.32
C ILE A 25 -7.17 4.01 17.88
N HIS A 26 -8.44 3.65 17.69
CA HIS A 26 -9.02 3.49 16.36
C HIS A 26 -8.94 4.80 15.56
N PHE A 27 -9.46 5.89 16.11
CA PHE A 27 -9.49 7.16 15.41
C PHE A 27 -8.12 7.85 15.36
N ALA A 28 -7.18 7.54 16.25
CA ALA A 28 -5.79 7.96 16.07
C ALA A 28 -5.10 7.19 14.93
N ALA A 29 -5.34 5.88 14.83
CA ALA A 29 -4.75 5.02 13.80
C ALA A 29 -5.25 5.34 12.38
N PHE A 30 -6.54 5.67 12.24
CA PHE A 30 -7.16 5.94 10.94
C PHE A 30 -7.42 7.42 10.65
N GLY A 31 -7.27 8.29 11.66
CA GLY A 31 -7.46 9.74 11.56
C GLY A 31 -6.76 10.43 10.37
N PRO A 32 -5.44 10.23 10.17
CA PRO A 32 -4.67 10.92 9.12
C PRO A 32 -4.87 10.33 7.71
N ASN A 33 -5.92 9.53 7.49
CA ASN A 33 -6.21 8.89 6.22
C ASN A 33 -7.26 9.69 5.43
N VAL A 34 -7.02 9.91 4.13
CA VAL A 34 -7.97 10.56 3.19
C VAL A 34 -9.36 9.95 3.27
N MET A 35 -9.48 8.63 3.41
CA MET A 35 -10.79 7.98 3.54
C MET A 35 -11.51 8.35 4.83
N ASN A 36 -10.77 8.57 5.92
CA ASN A 36 -11.36 9.04 7.17
C ASN A 36 -11.81 10.50 7.06
N GLU A 37 -11.05 11.35 6.37
CA GLU A 37 -11.46 12.73 6.07
C GLU A 37 -12.70 12.77 5.17
N LEU A 38 -12.81 11.88 4.18
CA LEU A 38 -14.00 11.78 3.34
C LEU A 38 -15.22 11.28 4.12
N MET A 39 -15.06 10.29 5.01
CA MET A 39 -16.15 9.79 5.85
C MET A 39 -16.55 10.81 6.93
N TYR A 40 -15.63 11.67 7.35
CA TYR A 40 -15.84 12.66 8.41
C TYR A 40 -15.28 14.04 7.98
N PRO A 41 -15.93 14.73 7.04
CA PRO A 41 -15.41 15.96 6.44
C PRO A 41 -15.26 17.13 7.43
N GLY A 42 -16.01 17.11 8.52
CA GLY A 42 -15.89 18.05 9.65
C GLY A 42 -15.01 17.54 10.79
N GLY A 43 -14.30 16.43 10.59
CA GLY A 43 -13.68 15.65 11.65
C GLY A 43 -14.67 14.72 12.38
N VAL A 44 -14.14 13.75 13.11
CA VAL A 44 -14.94 12.74 13.83
C VAL A 44 -15.62 13.38 15.04
N THR A 45 -16.95 13.43 15.03
CA THR A 45 -17.74 14.02 16.12
C THR A 45 -17.76 13.13 17.37
N LYS A 46 -18.13 13.72 18.53
CA LYS A 46 -18.35 12.94 19.76
C LYS A 46 -19.47 11.92 19.60
N ASP A 47 -20.54 12.26 18.88
CA ASP A 47 -21.66 11.36 18.60
C ASP A 47 -21.20 10.15 17.77
N ALA A 48 -20.41 10.38 16.72
CA ALA A 48 -19.83 9.29 15.92
C ALA A 48 -18.92 8.36 16.74
N LYS A 49 -18.07 8.92 17.61
CA LYS A 49 -17.26 8.14 18.55
C LYS A 49 -18.13 7.31 19.50
N GLN A 50 -19.21 7.89 20.04
CA GLN A 50 -20.12 7.20 20.96
C GLN A 50 -20.91 6.07 20.28
N LYS A 51 -21.38 6.28 19.05
CA LYS A 51 -22.08 5.24 18.29
C LYS A 51 -21.12 4.12 17.91
N PHE A 52 -19.90 4.44 17.48
CA PHE A 52 -18.86 3.44 17.24
C PHE A 52 -18.54 2.62 18.51
N ALA A 53 -18.36 3.30 19.65
CA ALA A 53 -18.14 2.69 20.95
C ALA A 53 -19.24 1.68 21.33
N ALA A 54 -20.51 2.04 21.08
CA ALA A 54 -21.65 1.18 21.37
C ALA A 54 -21.67 -0.13 20.56
N THR A 55 -20.90 -0.24 19.46
CA THR A 55 -20.84 -1.46 18.65
C THR A 55 -19.97 -2.57 19.23
N PHE A 56 -19.13 -2.28 20.22
CA PHE A 56 -18.19 -3.27 20.79
C PHE A 56 -18.84 -4.15 21.86
N PHE A 57 -19.72 -3.59 22.68
CA PHE A 57 -20.40 -4.28 23.77
C PHE A 57 -21.91 -3.96 23.73
N PRO A 58 -22.67 -4.57 22.80
CA PRO A 58 -24.10 -4.31 22.69
C PRO A 58 -24.83 -4.74 23.97
N LYS A 59 -25.81 -3.94 24.41
CA LYS A 59 -26.66 -4.26 25.58
C LYS A 59 -27.52 -5.48 25.27
N SER A 60 -27.69 -6.36 26.25
CA SER A 60 -28.38 -7.66 26.14
C SER A 60 -29.87 -7.61 25.72
N ASP A 61 -30.47 -6.42 25.60
CA ASP A 61 -31.92 -6.24 25.66
C ASP A 61 -32.62 -6.10 24.30
N GLU A 62 -31.91 -6.27 23.17
CA GLU A 62 -32.50 -6.24 21.81
C GLU A 62 -32.73 -7.62 21.18
N LYS A 63 -32.93 -8.67 21.98
CA LYS A 63 -33.63 -9.87 21.48
C LYS A 63 -35.13 -9.63 21.45
N LYS A 64 -35.61 -8.81 20.51
CA LYS A 64 -37.04 -8.84 20.14
C LYS A 64 -37.33 -10.17 19.48
N ASP A 65 -38.04 -11.01 20.23
CA ASP A 65 -38.66 -12.26 19.81
C ASP A 65 -39.70 -11.98 18.71
N THR A 66 -39.23 -11.93 17.47
CA THR A 66 -40.07 -12.16 16.30
C THR A 66 -40.00 -13.66 16.05
N GLY A 67 -41.09 -14.42 16.23
CA GLY A 67 -41.14 -15.90 16.24
C GLY A 67 -40.71 -16.68 14.99
N ASN A 68 -39.75 -16.17 14.21
CA ASN A 68 -38.89 -16.95 13.33
C ASN A 68 -37.63 -17.39 14.10
N LYS A 69 -37.04 -18.53 13.71
CA LYS A 69 -35.78 -19.05 14.27
C LYS A 69 -34.77 -17.91 14.54
N PRO A 70 -34.11 -17.88 15.71
CA PRO A 70 -33.15 -16.83 16.03
C PRO A 70 -32.05 -16.81 14.96
N LYS A 71 -31.88 -15.68 14.27
CA LYS A 71 -30.75 -15.45 13.35
C LYS A 71 -29.46 -15.77 14.11
N GLN A 72 -28.58 -16.59 13.53
CA GLN A 72 -27.32 -16.95 14.17
C GLN A 72 -26.35 -15.77 14.07
N ALA A 73 -26.51 -14.80 14.98
CA ALA A 73 -25.63 -13.63 15.05
C ALA A 73 -24.23 -14.10 15.44
N GLY A 74 -23.23 -13.77 14.62
CA GLY A 74 -21.83 -14.13 14.90
C GLY A 74 -21.36 -13.51 16.21
N GLU A 75 -20.48 -14.23 16.90
CA GLU A 75 -19.89 -13.76 18.15
C GLU A 75 -18.81 -12.71 17.85
N THR A 76 -18.93 -11.53 18.45
CA THR A 76 -17.88 -10.50 18.37
C THR A 76 -16.86 -10.75 19.47
N ILE A 77 -15.60 -10.96 19.11
CA ILE A 77 -14.49 -11.10 20.07
C ILE A 77 -13.57 -9.90 19.91
N VAL A 78 -13.27 -9.20 21.00
CA VAL A 78 -12.42 -8.02 20.99
C VAL A 78 -11.22 -8.30 21.87
N MET A 79 -10.02 -8.22 21.29
CA MET A 79 -8.77 -8.44 22.01
C MET A 79 -7.99 -7.15 22.09
N VAL A 80 -7.36 -6.87 23.23
CA VAL A 80 -6.43 -5.76 23.42
C VAL A 80 -5.02 -6.26 23.67
N ALA A 81 -4.04 -5.49 23.22
CA ALA A 81 -2.63 -5.69 23.54
C ALA A 81 -2.19 -4.57 24.49
N GLU A 82 -1.68 -4.97 25.64
CA GLU A 82 -1.17 -4.09 26.67
C GLU A 82 0.35 -4.10 26.68
N LEU A 83 0.93 -2.91 26.75
CA LEU A 83 2.33 -2.71 27.10
C LEU A 83 2.45 -2.75 28.62
N LEU A 84 3.19 -3.73 29.13
CA LEU A 84 3.47 -3.86 30.55
C LEU A 84 4.59 -2.88 30.97
N PRO A 85 4.51 -2.31 32.18
CA PRO A 85 5.59 -1.49 32.73
C PRO A 85 6.87 -2.33 32.94
N ASP A 86 7.99 -1.63 33.13
CA ASP A 86 9.24 -2.29 33.49
C ASP A 86 9.18 -2.87 34.91
N ASP A 87 10.03 -3.86 35.19
CA ASP A 87 10.08 -4.51 36.50
C ASP A 87 10.44 -3.47 37.59
N GLY A 88 9.53 -3.26 38.54
CA GLY A 88 9.68 -2.29 39.64
C GLY A 88 9.03 -0.93 39.39
N ASP A 89 8.37 -0.74 38.25
CA ASP A 89 7.49 0.39 37.99
C ASP A 89 6.03 0.01 38.35
N ASP A 90 5.39 0.83 39.18
CA ASP A 90 4.02 0.64 39.68
C ASP A 90 2.95 1.19 38.70
N ALA A 91 3.34 1.58 37.49
CA ALA A 91 2.41 2.06 36.47
C ALA A 91 1.45 0.96 35.98
N ASP A 92 0.20 1.33 35.69
CA ASP A 92 -0.76 0.41 35.10
C ASP A 92 -0.39 0.04 33.64
N PRO A 93 -0.70 -1.19 33.18
CA PRO A 93 -0.52 -1.57 31.78
C PRO A 93 -1.27 -0.65 30.80
N GLU A 94 -0.58 -0.21 29.74
CA GLU A 94 -1.16 0.67 28.71
C GLU A 94 -1.71 -0.15 27.55
N ILE A 95 -2.99 0.02 27.19
CA ILE A 95 -3.52 -0.57 25.95
C ILE A 95 -2.91 0.18 24.75
N VAL A 96 -2.19 -0.55 23.89
CA VAL A 96 -1.47 0.02 22.74
C VAL A 96 -1.99 -0.47 21.40
N ALA A 97 -2.80 -1.53 21.37
CA ALA A 97 -3.47 -2.00 20.15
C ALA A 97 -4.72 -2.81 20.49
N TYR A 98 -5.60 -3.01 19.51
CA TYR A 98 -6.74 -3.90 19.65
C TYR A 98 -7.10 -4.60 18.33
N THR A 99 -7.82 -5.70 18.43
CA THR A 99 -8.49 -6.36 17.30
C THR A 99 -9.96 -6.60 17.61
N ARG A 100 -10.78 -6.60 16.56
CA ARG A 100 -12.17 -7.06 16.58
C ARG A 100 -12.31 -8.21 15.60
N TRP A 101 -12.75 -9.35 16.09
CA TRP A 101 -12.99 -10.58 15.34
C TRP A 101 -14.48 -10.91 15.33
N MET A 102 -14.93 -11.57 14.28
CA MET A 102 -16.27 -12.14 14.16
C MET A 102 -16.14 -13.65 14.03
N LEU A 103 -16.65 -14.40 15.00
CA LEU A 103 -16.71 -15.85 14.97
C LEU A 103 -18.09 -16.32 14.51
N TYR A 104 -18.10 -17.18 13.49
CA TYR A 104 -19.27 -17.95 13.09
C TYR A 104 -18.94 -19.43 13.27
N PRO A 105 -19.51 -20.11 14.29
CA PRO A 105 -19.20 -21.52 14.53
C PRO A 105 -19.85 -22.43 13.49
N GLU A 106 -20.95 -22.01 12.87
CA GLU A 106 -21.70 -22.82 11.92
C GLU A 106 -21.87 -22.09 10.58
N SER A 107 -22.12 -22.88 9.53
CA SER A 107 -22.47 -22.34 8.22
C SER A 107 -23.84 -21.67 8.28
N ARG A 108 -23.98 -20.54 7.61
CA ARG A 108 -25.21 -19.74 7.57
C ARG A 108 -25.87 -19.83 6.19
N PRO A 109 -27.20 -19.89 6.11
CA PRO A 109 -27.92 -19.87 4.85
C PRO A 109 -27.82 -18.49 4.18
N GLU A 110 -28.06 -18.43 2.87
CA GLU A 110 -27.87 -17.22 2.05
C GLU A 110 -28.67 -16.03 2.58
N GLU A 111 -29.89 -16.26 3.07
CA GLU A 111 -30.77 -15.24 3.61
C GLU A 111 -30.21 -14.57 4.88
N GLU A 112 -29.26 -15.22 5.56
CA GLU A 112 -28.62 -14.71 6.78
C GLU A 112 -27.32 -13.95 6.49
N TRP A 113 -26.53 -14.37 5.50
CA TRP A 113 -25.25 -13.72 5.20
C TRP A 113 -25.31 -12.73 4.02
N ASN A 114 -26.20 -12.93 3.05
CA ASN A 114 -26.38 -12.09 1.85
C ASN A 114 -27.40 -10.98 2.10
N VAL A 115 -27.20 -10.23 3.18
CA VAL A 115 -28.06 -9.10 3.56
C VAL A 115 -27.36 -7.80 3.17
N ASP A 116 -27.97 -7.05 2.24
CA ASP A 116 -27.54 -5.69 1.93
C ASP A 116 -28.22 -4.71 2.88
N LYS A 117 -27.46 -4.25 3.89
CA LYS A 117 -27.92 -3.23 4.84
C LYS A 117 -26.98 -2.03 4.75
N ALA A 118 -27.51 -0.95 4.19
CA ALA A 118 -26.88 0.36 4.26
C ALA A 118 -26.95 0.91 5.68
N GLU A 119 -25.86 1.51 6.13
CA GLU A 119 -25.81 2.28 7.37
C GLU A 119 -26.51 3.63 7.17
N THR A 120 -26.96 4.22 8.26
CA THR A 120 -27.64 5.52 8.28
C THR A 120 -26.94 6.50 9.23
N VAL A 121 -27.27 7.80 9.15
CA VAL A 121 -26.71 8.83 10.06
C VAL A 121 -27.02 8.48 11.51
N GLU A 122 -28.21 7.95 11.77
CA GLU A 122 -28.65 7.51 13.09
C GLU A 122 -27.74 6.39 13.63
N SER A 123 -27.23 5.51 12.76
CA SER A 123 -26.32 4.43 13.16
C SER A 123 -24.85 4.84 13.26
N LEU A 124 -24.39 5.80 12.44
CA LEU A 124 -22.97 6.13 12.31
C LEU A 124 -22.54 7.34 13.13
N GLY A 125 -23.44 8.31 13.27
CA GLY A 125 -23.15 9.54 13.98
C GLY A 125 -23.30 10.79 13.13
N GLU A 126 -23.67 11.87 13.81
CA GLU A 126 -23.66 13.20 13.23
C GLU A 126 -22.29 13.53 12.64
N GLY A 127 -22.29 14.22 11.49
CA GLY A 127 -21.06 14.60 10.77
C GLY A 127 -20.42 13.47 9.96
N THR A 128 -20.99 12.26 9.95
CA THR A 128 -20.56 11.20 9.05
C THR A 128 -21.17 11.38 7.66
N ASP A 129 -20.35 11.33 6.62
CA ASP A 129 -20.85 11.17 5.24
C ASP A 129 -21.26 9.70 5.03
N VAL A 130 -22.56 9.45 5.16
CA VAL A 130 -23.15 8.11 5.08
C VAL A 130 -23.03 7.50 3.69
N GLU A 131 -23.01 8.32 2.64
CA GLU A 131 -22.88 7.83 1.27
C GLU A 131 -21.45 7.31 1.06
N VAL A 132 -20.44 8.11 1.40
CA VAL A 132 -19.03 7.70 1.36
C VAL A 132 -18.79 6.48 2.24
N PHE A 133 -19.35 6.47 3.47
CA PHE A 133 -19.20 5.36 4.39
C PHE A 133 -19.77 4.06 3.81
N ASN A 134 -20.98 4.10 3.26
CA ASN A 134 -21.62 2.91 2.68
C ASN A 134 -20.91 2.43 1.41
N LEU A 135 -20.39 3.35 0.60
CA LEU A 135 -19.61 2.98 -0.57
C LEU A 135 -18.31 2.29 -0.16
N PHE A 136 -17.58 2.87 0.79
CA PHE A 136 -16.30 2.32 1.22
C PHE A 136 -16.45 1.10 2.15
N ILE A 137 -16.99 1.31 3.35
CA ILE A 137 -17.13 0.26 4.39
C ILE A 137 -18.20 -0.76 3.98
N GLY A 138 -19.31 -0.32 3.38
CA GLY A 138 -20.33 -1.24 2.86
C GLY A 138 -19.79 -2.09 1.71
N GLY A 139 -18.91 -1.55 0.88
CA GLY A 139 -18.19 -2.31 -0.13
C GLY A 139 -17.29 -3.41 0.40
N LEU A 140 -16.49 -3.10 1.43
CA LEU A 140 -15.69 -4.09 2.15
C LEU A 140 -16.57 -5.21 2.74
N LYS A 141 -17.75 -4.87 3.27
CA LYS A 141 -18.73 -5.86 3.76
C LYS A 141 -19.25 -6.75 2.63
N LYS A 142 -19.65 -6.18 1.49
CA LYS A 142 -20.12 -6.93 0.30
C LYS A 142 -19.07 -7.88 -0.23
N MET A 143 -17.79 -7.49 -0.22
CA MET A 143 -16.72 -8.39 -0.59
C MET A 143 -16.57 -9.55 0.38
N ARG A 144 -16.57 -9.29 1.69
CA ARG A 144 -16.55 -10.36 2.69
C ARG A 144 -17.71 -11.33 2.51
N GLN A 145 -18.91 -10.83 2.22
CA GLN A 145 -20.08 -11.66 1.92
C GLN A 145 -19.83 -12.56 0.69
N LYS A 146 -19.34 -11.98 -0.41
CA LYS A 146 -19.04 -12.71 -1.65
C LYS A 146 -18.04 -13.85 -1.48
N TRP A 147 -17.03 -13.67 -0.63
CA TRP A 147 -15.98 -14.66 -0.41
C TRP A 147 -16.33 -15.67 0.68
N ALA A 148 -16.83 -15.20 1.81
CA ALA A 148 -17.14 -16.07 2.94
C ALA A 148 -18.42 -16.89 2.73
N LYS A 149 -19.40 -16.40 1.97
CA LYS A 149 -20.65 -17.12 1.61
C LYS A 149 -21.34 -17.89 2.75
N GLY A 150 -21.30 -17.33 3.96
CA GLY A 150 -21.88 -17.96 5.14
C GLY A 150 -21.02 -19.02 5.82
N ASP A 151 -19.82 -19.32 5.30
CA ASP A 151 -18.91 -20.30 5.86
C ASP A 151 -18.59 -20.03 7.34
N PRO A 152 -18.46 -21.10 8.14
CA PRO A 152 -17.99 -20.98 9.51
C PRO A 152 -16.53 -20.50 9.52
N GLY A 153 -16.17 -19.69 10.49
CA GLY A 153 -14.81 -19.19 10.63
C GLY A 153 -14.67 -18.02 11.60
N LEU A 154 -13.41 -17.76 11.94
CA LEU A 154 -13.00 -16.58 12.70
C LEU A 154 -12.47 -15.52 11.72
N PHE A 155 -13.22 -14.43 11.56
CA PHE A 155 -12.92 -13.38 10.60
C PHE A 155 -12.37 -12.14 11.32
N LEU A 156 -11.19 -11.68 10.91
CA LEU A 156 -10.69 -10.39 11.39
C LEU A 156 -11.56 -9.26 10.83
N GLY A 157 -12.14 -8.46 11.71
CA GLY A 157 -12.88 -7.24 11.35
C GLY A 157 -11.96 -6.04 11.29
N THR A 158 -11.32 -5.73 12.42
CA THR A 158 -10.46 -4.56 12.58
C THR A 158 -9.24 -4.92 13.42
N LEU A 159 -8.12 -4.31 13.11
CA LEU A 159 -6.86 -4.28 13.86
C LEU A 159 -6.39 -2.84 13.80
N ALA A 160 -6.12 -2.25 14.96
CA ALA A 160 -5.55 -0.92 15.06
C ALA A 160 -4.52 -0.89 16.20
N SER A 161 -3.48 -0.09 16.00
CA SER A 161 -2.41 0.12 16.97
C SER A 161 -2.20 1.62 17.14
N ASN A 162 -1.90 2.05 18.36
CA ASN A 162 -1.62 3.44 18.67
C ASN A 162 -0.39 3.91 17.86
N PRO A 163 -0.53 4.94 17.00
CA PRO A 163 0.57 5.43 16.16
C PRO A 163 1.83 5.84 16.94
N SER A 164 1.66 6.36 18.17
CA SER A 164 2.76 6.77 19.04
C SER A 164 3.46 5.59 19.73
N ARG A 165 2.94 4.38 19.59
CA ARG A 165 3.45 3.14 20.22
C ARG A 165 3.72 2.05 19.17
N GLY A 166 4.21 2.46 17.99
CA GLY A 166 4.59 1.55 16.90
C GLY A 166 5.81 0.66 17.24
N ARG A 167 6.02 -0.39 16.45
CA ARG A 167 7.19 -1.31 16.53
C ARG A 167 7.37 -2.06 17.86
N LEU A 168 6.33 -2.15 18.68
CA LEU A 168 6.35 -2.92 19.93
C LEU A 168 5.94 -4.40 19.78
N GLY A 169 5.52 -4.81 18.57
CA GLY A 169 5.01 -6.17 18.32
C GLY A 169 3.56 -6.41 18.79
N ALA A 170 2.84 -5.37 19.22
CA ALA A 170 1.47 -5.46 19.74
C ALA A 170 0.46 -6.05 18.74
N ALA A 171 0.44 -5.53 17.50
CA ALA A 171 -0.37 -6.08 16.42
C ALA A 171 -0.05 -7.55 16.12
N SER A 172 1.24 -7.89 16.15
CA SER A 172 1.75 -9.25 15.95
C SER A 172 1.20 -10.22 17.00
N ALA A 173 1.18 -9.81 18.27
CA ALA A 173 0.66 -10.62 19.36
C ALA A 173 -0.85 -10.88 19.19
N LEU A 174 -1.62 -9.87 18.77
CA LEU A 174 -3.06 -10.00 18.52
C LEU A 174 -3.38 -10.93 17.34
N LEU A 175 -2.59 -10.87 16.27
CA LEU A 175 -2.72 -11.78 15.13
C LEU A 175 -2.33 -13.21 15.50
N ARG A 176 -1.28 -13.40 16.31
CA ARG A 176 -0.89 -14.73 16.83
C ARG A 176 -2.02 -15.36 17.64
N TRP A 177 -2.64 -14.59 18.53
CA TRP A 177 -3.81 -15.08 19.27
C TRP A 177 -4.91 -15.61 18.34
N GLY A 178 -5.24 -14.88 17.27
CA GLY A 178 -6.24 -15.32 16.29
C GLY A 178 -5.83 -16.60 15.54
N ALA A 179 -4.54 -16.73 15.20
CA ALA A 179 -3.99 -17.92 14.55
C ALA A 179 -3.92 -19.14 15.48
N GLU A 180 -3.61 -18.95 16.76
CA GLU A 180 -3.54 -20.02 17.76
C GLU A 180 -4.94 -20.51 18.16
N ARG A 181 -5.91 -19.60 18.25
CA ARG A 181 -7.33 -19.95 18.46
C ARG A 181 -7.91 -20.74 17.29
N ARG A 182 -7.35 -20.62 16.08
CA ARG A 182 -7.65 -21.49 14.94
C ARG A 182 -7.13 -22.93 15.14
N GLY A 183 -6.00 -23.11 15.84
CA GLY A 183 -5.32 -24.40 15.97
C GLY A 183 -5.81 -25.31 17.09
N SER A 184 -6.60 -24.79 18.04
CA SER A 184 -6.94 -25.49 19.29
C SER A 184 -8.29 -26.24 19.28
N ASP A 185 -9.17 -26.00 18.29
CA ASP A 185 -10.54 -26.56 18.31
C ASP A 185 -11.13 -26.89 16.92
N ILE A 186 -10.29 -27.01 15.89
CA ILE A 186 -10.73 -27.06 14.49
C ILE A 186 -10.08 -28.23 13.76
N SER A 187 -10.56 -29.45 14.02
CA SER A 187 -10.38 -30.59 13.10
C SER A 187 -11.49 -30.67 12.05
N THR A 188 -12.49 -29.77 12.10
CA THR A 188 -13.77 -29.89 11.38
C THR A 188 -14.15 -28.71 10.48
N TYR A 189 -13.41 -27.61 10.44
CA TYR A 189 -13.74 -26.49 9.54
C TYR A 189 -12.88 -26.54 8.27
N GLY A 190 -13.53 -26.96 7.18
CA GLY A 190 -12.94 -27.08 5.85
C GLY A 190 -12.40 -25.75 5.31
N LYS A 191 -11.32 -25.88 4.54
CA LYS A 191 -10.70 -24.91 3.62
C LYS A 191 -11.42 -23.55 3.50
N VAL A 192 -10.86 -22.53 4.13
CA VAL A 192 -11.06 -21.12 3.73
C VAL A 192 -9.70 -20.58 3.25
N PRO A 193 -9.59 -20.06 2.02
CA PRO A 193 -8.37 -19.46 1.48
C PRO A 193 -7.91 -18.29 2.36
N ALA A 194 -6.59 -18.08 2.46
CA ALA A 194 -5.95 -17.00 3.22
C ALA A 194 -6.25 -15.57 2.71
N GLU A 195 -7.26 -15.42 1.84
CA GLU A 195 -7.64 -14.21 1.10
C GLU A 195 -8.63 -13.31 1.87
N VAL A 196 -9.17 -13.77 3.01
CA VAL A 196 -10.19 -13.03 3.79
C VAL A 196 -9.65 -12.58 5.16
N ILE A 197 -8.45 -12.00 5.17
CA ILE A 197 -8.00 -11.15 6.27
C ILE A 197 -8.31 -9.70 5.85
N SER A 198 -9.18 -9.03 6.60
CA SER A 198 -9.69 -7.68 6.33
C SER A 198 -8.60 -6.74 5.77
N ALA A 199 -8.75 -6.38 4.49
CA ALA A 199 -7.80 -5.63 3.67
C ALA A 199 -7.56 -4.18 4.11
N PHE A 200 -8.12 -3.75 5.24
CA PHE A 200 -7.85 -2.43 5.82
C PHE A 200 -6.68 -2.45 6.81
N CYS A 201 -6.37 -3.61 7.39
CA CYS A 201 -5.41 -3.71 8.50
C CYS A 201 -3.98 -3.99 8.07
N LEU A 202 -3.77 -4.52 6.86
CA LEU A 202 -2.43 -4.95 6.43
C LEU A 202 -1.59 -3.82 5.83
N CYS A 203 -2.17 -2.87 5.07
CA CYS A 203 -1.36 -1.95 4.26
C CYS A 203 -0.65 -0.84 5.03
N GLU A 204 -1.18 -0.35 6.15
CA GLU A 204 -0.57 0.75 6.91
C GLU A 204 0.25 0.28 8.13
N GLN A 205 -0.14 -0.82 8.80
CA GLN A 205 0.52 -1.25 10.05
C GLN A 205 1.70 -2.22 9.85
N LEU A 206 1.87 -2.79 8.66
CA LEU A 206 3.01 -3.67 8.33
C LEU A 206 4.36 -2.93 8.21
N LYS A 207 4.40 -1.59 8.34
CA LYS A 207 5.65 -0.83 8.54
C LYS A 207 6.42 -1.23 9.81
N SER A 208 5.88 -2.13 10.65
CA SER A 208 6.41 -2.39 11.99
C SER A 208 6.42 -3.86 12.47
N THR A 209 6.19 -4.86 11.61
CA THR A 209 6.10 -6.26 12.05
C THR A 209 6.83 -7.23 11.12
N GLU A 210 7.98 -7.76 11.57
CA GLU A 210 8.53 -9.02 11.07
C GLU A 210 7.51 -10.14 11.39
N ILE A 211 6.82 -10.65 10.37
CA ILE A 211 6.05 -11.89 10.50
C ILE A 211 6.73 -12.94 9.62
N PHE A 212 7.46 -13.85 10.29
CA PHE A 212 7.84 -15.14 9.74
C PHE A 212 6.58 -16.01 9.63
N LEU A 213 6.01 -16.15 8.42
CA LEU A 213 5.12 -17.26 8.09
C LEU A 213 5.90 -18.24 7.21
N HIS A 214 6.64 -19.13 7.87
CA HIS A 214 7.34 -20.23 7.24
C HIS A 214 6.34 -21.36 6.96
N ASN A 215 5.61 -21.28 5.84
CA ASN A 215 5.32 -22.40 4.93
C ASN A 215 4.26 -22.02 3.89
N GLN A 216 4.67 -22.16 2.62
CA GLN A 216 3.88 -22.16 1.39
C GLN A 216 3.25 -20.83 0.94
N HIS A 217 3.88 -20.24 -0.08
CA HIS A 217 3.33 -19.33 -1.09
C HIS A 217 2.22 -18.37 -0.62
N ILE A 218 2.61 -17.35 0.13
CA ILE A 218 1.76 -16.19 0.43
C ILE A 218 2.02 -15.14 -0.67
N ALA A 219 1.19 -15.16 -1.71
CA ALA A 219 1.13 -14.08 -2.69
C ALA A 219 -0.06 -13.18 -2.32
N THR A 220 0.18 -12.13 -1.53
CA THR A 220 -0.81 -11.05 -1.37
C THR A 220 -0.81 -10.21 -2.66
N SER A 221 -1.59 -10.62 -3.67
CA SER A 221 -1.71 -9.84 -4.90
C SER A 221 -2.52 -8.54 -4.64
N PRO A 222 -1.98 -7.37 -5.01
CA PRO A 222 -2.69 -6.09 -4.99
C PRO A 222 -3.98 -6.04 -5.83
N PHE A 223 -4.25 -7.06 -6.67
CA PHE A 223 -5.48 -7.17 -7.48
C PHE A 223 -6.77 -7.12 -6.67
N THR A 224 -6.79 -7.72 -5.49
CA THR A 224 -8.00 -7.82 -4.68
C THR A 224 -8.38 -6.47 -4.06
N TYR A 225 -7.40 -5.60 -3.80
CA TYR A 225 -7.56 -4.28 -3.18
C TYR A 225 -8.01 -3.20 -4.17
N LEU A 226 -7.62 -3.25 -5.45
CA LEU A 226 -8.01 -2.22 -6.43
C LEU A 226 -9.30 -2.54 -7.17
N ARG A 227 -9.62 -3.82 -7.41
CA ARG A 227 -11.01 -4.20 -7.77
C ARG A 227 -12.01 -3.72 -6.71
N LEU A 228 -11.55 -3.66 -5.45
CA LEU A 228 -12.28 -3.12 -4.31
C LEU A 228 -12.58 -1.63 -4.53
N LEU A 229 -11.57 -0.79 -4.77
CA LEU A 229 -11.77 0.65 -4.95
C LEU A 229 -12.52 0.99 -6.25
N SER A 230 -12.22 0.31 -7.35
CA SER A 230 -12.83 0.66 -8.66
C SER A 230 -14.31 0.28 -8.76
N SER A 231 -14.77 -0.74 -8.03
CA SER A 231 -16.18 -1.16 -8.04
C SER A 231 -17.06 -0.38 -7.06
N LEU A 232 -16.47 0.36 -6.12
CA LEU A 232 -17.16 1.03 -5.01
C LEU A 232 -17.34 2.54 -5.20
N VAL A 233 -16.64 3.17 -6.13
CA VAL A 233 -16.73 4.63 -6.35
C VAL A 233 -17.70 4.91 -7.50
N GLY A 234 -18.97 5.17 -7.16
CA GLY A 234 -20.02 5.59 -8.11
C GLY A 234 -19.93 7.06 -8.53
N GLU A 235 -20.71 7.44 -9.55
CA GLU A 235 -20.65 8.72 -10.28
C GLU A 235 -20.90 10.00 -9.46
N ARG A 236 -21.42 9.92 -8.22
CA ARG A 236 -21.86 11.11 -7.45
C ARG A 236 -20.88 11.64 -6.38
N ILE A 237 -19.88 10.86 -5.95
CA ILE A 237 -18.80 11.37 -5.06
C ILE A 237 -17.96 12.44 -5.76
N MET A 238 -17.96 12.47 -7.09
CA MET A 238 -17.10 13.36 -7.88
C MET A 238 -17.48 14.84 -7.78
N SER A 239 -18.76 15.21 -7.59
CA SER A 239 -19.15 16.63 -7.59
C SER A 239 -18.86 17.36 -6.27
N THR A 240 -18.80 16.64 -5.14
CA THR A 240 -18.42 17.20 -3.82
C THR A 240 -16.96 16.92 -3.49
N GLY A 241 -16.35 15.90 -4.09
CA GLY A 241 -14.93 15.57 -3.96
C GLY A 241 -13.97 16.49 -4.73
N GLU A 242 -14.44 17.16 -5.80
CA GLU A 242 -13.61 18.06 -6.62
C GLU A 242 -12.97 19.22 -5.85
N ALA A 243 -13.53 19.62 -4.71
CA ALA A 243 -13.02 20.73 -3.90
C ALA A 243 -12.03 20.32 -2.79
N ILE A 244 -11.92 19.03 -2.43
CA ILE A 244 -11.16 18.58 -1.25
C ILE A 244 -10.19 17.41 -1.58
N LEU A 245 -10.39 16.64 -2.66
CA LEU A 245 -9.52 15.53 -3.07
C LEU A 245 -8.34 15.98 -3.96
N GLY A 246 -7.34 16.60 -3.34
CA GLY A 246 -6.08 16.93 -4.00
C GLY A 246 -5.14 15.74 -4.26
N ASN A 247 -5.30 14.62 -3.53
CA ASN A 247 -4.40 13.46 -3.62
C ASN A 247 -5.17 12.17 -3.96
N GLY A 248 -4.96 11.58 -5.14
CA GLY A 248 -5.43 10.23 -5.51
C GLY A 248 -6.60 10.17 -6.51
N SER A 249 -7.40 11.23 -6.62
CA SER A 249 -8.58 11.25 -7.50
C SER A 249 -8.20 11.17 -8.99
N ARG A 250 -7.11 11.82 -9.37
CA ARG A 250 -6.59 11.84 -10.75
C ARG A 250 -6.03 10.48 -11.13
N GLU A 251 -5.26 9.88 -10.23
CA GLU A 251 -4.54 8.62 -10.41
C GLU A 251 -5.53 7.45 -10.53
N ILE A 252 -6.52 7.40 -9.65
CA ILE A 252 -7.62 6.42 -9.73
C ILE A 252 -8.44 6.63 -11.01
N GLY A 253 -8.60 7.88 -11.45
CA GLY A 253 -9.26 8.22 -12.71
C GLY A 253 -8.62 7.54 -13.92
N VAL A 254 -7.28 7.52 -14.01
CA VAL A 254 -6.53 6.81 -15.07
C VAL A 254 -6.83 5.32 -15.03
N LEU A 255 -6.70 4.70 -13.85
CA LEU A 255 -6.95 3.28 -13.66
C LEU A 255 -8.36 2.91 -14.15
N LYS A 256 -9.37 3.65 -13.68
CA LYS A 256 -10.76 3.44 -14.09
C LYS A 256 -10.93 3.59 -15.60
N HIS A 257 -10.39 4.66 -16.18
CA HIS A 257 -10.47 4.89 -17.63
C HIS A 257 -9.94 3.72 -18.44
N ILE A 258 -8.79 3.16 -18.04
CA ILE A 258 -8.17 2.02 -18.72
C ILE A 258 -9.05 0.76 -18.60
N TYR A 259 -9.50 0.43 -17.39
CA TYR A 259 -10.28 -0.79 -17.14
C TYR A 259 -11.71 -0.74 -17.69
N ASP A 260 -12.32 0.44 -17.76
CA ASP A 260 -13.65 0.65 -18.36
C ASP A 260 -13.58 0.84 -19.88
N SER A 261 -12.38 0.95 -20.45
CA SER A 261 -12.23 1.13 -21.89
C SER A 261 -12.74 -0.10 -22.64
N LYS A 262 -13.47 0.12 -23.73
CA LYS A 262 -13.91 -0.96 -24.64
C LYS A 262 -12.74 -1.72 -25.27
N ASN A 263 -11.52 -1.20 -25.15
CA ASN A 263 -10.29 -1.76 -25.71
C ASN A 263 -9.41 -2.45 -24.64
N VAL A 264 -9.90 -2.65 -23.40
CA VAL A 264 -9.11 -3.27 -22.32
C VAL A 264 -8.54 -4.63 -22.72
N ASP A 265 -9.24 -5.40 -23.54
CA ASP A 265 -8.76 -6.69 -24.04
C ASP A 265 -7.59 -6.56 -25.03
N GLN A 266 -7.47 -5.44 -25.74
CA GLN A 266 -6.30 -5.13 -26.59
C GLN A 266 -5.10 -4.66 -25.76
N ILE A 267 -5.36 -4.12 -24.56
CA ILE A 267 -4.33 -3.70 -23.59
C ILE A 267 -3.77 -4.91 -22.83
N ARG A 268 -4.57 -5.97 -22.62
CA ARG A 268 -4.11 -7.18 -21.93
C ARG A 268 -2.88 -7.78 -22.60
N GLY A 269 -1.81 -7.96 -21.82
CA GLY A 269 -0.53 -8.48 -22.32
C GLY A 269 0.22 -7.54 -23.27
N ASN A 270 -0.21 -6.28 -23.40
CA ASN A 270 0.35 -5.32 -24.35
C ASN A 270 0.78 -4.03 -23.62
N PRO A 271 2.05 -3.96 -23.15
CA PRO A 271 2.62 -2.77 -22.50
C PRO A 271 2.48 -1.50 -23.33
N THR A 272 2.76 -1.58 -24.64
CA THR A 272 2.68 -0.42 -25.55
C THR A 272 1.26 0.14 -25.63
N ALA A 273 0.25 -0.73 -25.78
CA ALA A 273 -1.14 -0.29 -25.83
C ALA A 273 -1.61 0.37 -24.52
N LEU A 274 -1.12 -0.10 -23.35
CA LEU A 274 -1.40 0.57 -22.08
C LEU A 274 -0.78 1.97 -22.05
N VAL A 275 0.51 2.07 -22.36
CA VAL A 275 1.27 3.33 -22.31
C VAL A 275 0.65 4.36 -23.26
N ASP A 276 0.28 3.96 -24.47
CA ASP A 276 -0.43 4.82 -25.44
C ASP A 276 -1.82 5.27 -24.93
N ALA A 277 -2.51 4.41 -24.19
CA ALA A 277 -3.79 4.76 -23.58
C ALA A 277 -3.63 5.77 -22.43
N ILE A 278 -2.57 5.65 -21.62
CA ILE A 278 -2.25 6.63 -20.58
C ILE A 278 -1.83 7.97 -21.20
N ASP A 279 -1.01 7.97 -22.26
CA ASP A 279 -0.63 9.19 -22.98
C ASP A 279 -1.86 9.94 -23.52
N ARG A 280 -2.80 9.22 -24.16
CA ARG A 280 -4.07 9.80 -24.63
C ARG A 280 -4.92 10.33 -23.48
N TYR A 281 -4.98 9.60 -22.35
CA TYR A 281 -5.73 10.06 -21.18
C TYR A 281 -5.13 11.36 -20.62
N ALA A 282 -3.80 11.42 -20.45
CA ALA A 282 -3.10 12.60 -19.94
C ALA A 282 -3.27 13.83 -20.84
N GLY A 283 -3.31 13.63 -22.17
CA GLY A 283 -3.54 14.72 -23.13
C GLY A 283 -4.99 15.23 -23.20
N ALA A 284 -5.98 14.38 -22.88
CA ALA A 284 -7.40 14.72 -22.96
C ALA A 284 -8.01 15.19 -21.63
N ASN A 285 -7.34 14.93 -20.49
CA ASN A 285 -7.85 15.19 -19.14
C ASN A 285 -6.86 16.07 -18.36
N THR A 286 -6.97 16.08 -17.03
CA THR A 286 -6.00 16.76 -16.18
C THR A 286 -4.59 16.19 -16.40
N PRO A 287 -3.57 17.05 -16.61
CA PRO A 287 -2.20 16.58 -16.83
C PRO A 287 -1.72 15.66 -15.72
N LEU A 288 -1.15 14.53 -16.10
CA LEU A 288 -0.47 13.59 -15.21
C LEU A 288 1.02 13.95 -15.12
N MET A 289 1.65 13.60 -14.00
CA MET A 289 3.10 13.71 -13.79
C MET A 289 3.81 12.48 -14.35
N ILE A 290 3.68 12.23 -15.65
CA ILE A 290 4.39 11.16 -16.35
C ILE A 290 5.60 11.72 -17.09
N ILE A 291 6.67 10.93 -17.21
CA ILE A 291 7.87 11.29 -17.98
C ILE A 291 7.57 11.63 -19.46
N GLY A 292 6.45 11.10 -19.98
CA GLY A 292 5.99 11.31 -21.34
C GLY A 292 6.83 10.59 -22.40
N PRO A 293 6.37 10.59 -23.67
CA PRO A 293 6.91 9.72 -24.70
C PRO A 293 8.35 10.08 -25.10
N GLN A 294 8.69 11.38 -25.18
CA GLN A 294 10.02 11.82 -25.63
C GLN A 294 11.14 11.38 -24.67
N LYS A 295 10.95 11.60 -23.36
CA LYS A 295 11.92 11.17 -22.34
C LYS A 295 11.95 9.66 -22.22
N ARG A 296 10.79 9.00 -22.23
CA ARG A 296 10.68 7.53 -22.26
C ARG A 296 11.52 6.93 -23.39
N ASP A 297 11.33 7.41 -24.61
CA ASP A 297 12.02 6.86 -25.78
C ASP A 297 13.54 7.10 -25.70
N TYR A 298 13.97 8.25 -25.17
CA TYR A 298 15.38 8.52 -24.92
C TYR A 298 15.99 7.60 -23.85
N ILE A 299 15.28 7.34 -22.75
CA ILE A 299 15.74 6.41 -21.71
C ILE A 299 15.89 5.00 -22.29
N ILE A 300 14.94 4.56 -23.12
CA ILE A 300 15.02 3.28 -23.83
C ILE A 300 16.23 3.24 -24.78
N ASP A 301 16.51 4.33 -25.50
CA ASP A 301 17.72 4.46 -26.34
C ASP A 301 19.01 4.34 -25.51
N VAL A 302 19.08 5.00 -24.35
CA VAL A 302 20.20 4.85 -23.40
C VAL A 302 20.37 3.40 -22.96
N MET A 303 19.28 2.72 -22.59
CA MET A 303 19.30 1.30 -22.19
C MET A 303 19.81 0.40 -23.34
N SER A 304 19.41 0.70 -24.57
CA SER A 304 19.74 -0.10 -25.77
C SER A 304 21.22 -0.09 -26.14
N LYS A 305 21.97 0.91 -25.68
CA LYS A 305 23.42 1.04 -25.91
C LYS A 305 24.27 0.14 -25.02
N THR A 306 23.65 -0.56 -24.07
CA THR A 306 24.34 -1.48 -23.18
C THR A 306 24.34 -2.91 -23.72
N THR A 307 25.32 -3.72 -23.30
CA THR A 307 25.37 -5.13 -23.71
C THR A 307 24.24 -5.93 -23.05
N PRO A 308 23.52 -6.79 -23.81
CA PRO A 308 22.52 -7.68 -23.27
C PRO A 308 23.07 -8.58 -22.15
N GLY A 309 22.26 -8.84 -21.14
CA GLY A 309 22.62 -9.71 -20.02
C GLY A 309 21.51 -9.79 -18.99
N SER A 310 21.76 -10.45 -17.86
CA SER A 310 20.82 -10.32 -16.74
C SER A 310 20.91 -8.90 -16.19
N LYS A 311 19.75 -8.24 -16.02
CA LYS A 311 19.70 -6.84 -15.63
C LYS A 311 18.77 -6.61 -14.44
N VAL A 312 19.18 -5.72 -13.54
CA VAL A 312 18.31 -5.17 -12.49
C VAL A 312 18.17 -3.67 -12.69
N PHE A 313 16.93 -3.21 -12.77
CA PHE A 313 16.55 -1.80 -12.88
C PHE A 313 15.85 -1.38 -11.59
N VAL A 314 16.23 -0.23 -11.01
CA VAL A 314 15.55 0.37 -9.85
C VAL A 314 14.91 1.70 -10.23
N GLU A 315 13.64 1.90 -9.92
CA GLU A 315 12.92 3.15 -10.14
C GLU A 315 12.54 3.78 -8.80
N PHE A 316 12.82 5.06 -8.64
CA PHE A 316 12.43 5.86 -7.48
C PHE A 316 11.21 6.70 -7.89
N GLY A 317 10.02 6.30 -7.42
CA GLY A 317 8.74 6.92 -7.79
C GLY A 317 8.07 6.21 -8.98
N ALA A 318 6.94 5.56 -8.73
CA ALA A 318 6.18 4.86 -9.77
C ALA A 318 5.00 5.68 -10.28
N TYR A 319 4.40 6.47 -9.39
CA TYR A 319 3.17 7.22 -9.63
C TYR A 319 2.05 6.33 -10.20
N VAL A 320 1.58 6.58 -11.42
CA VAL A 320 0.55 5.77 -12.08
C VAL A 320 1.13 4.58 -12.88
N GLY A 321 2.43 4.30 -12.77
CA GLY A 321 3.08 3.13 -13.37
C GLY A 321 3.42 3.23 -14.85
N TYR A 322 3.37 4.45 -15.42
CA TYR A 322 3.69 4.70 -16.83
C TYR A 322 5.13 4.30 -17.18
N SER A 323 6.11 4.84 -16.46
CA SER A 323 7.53 4.55 -16.63
C SER A 323 7.83 3.09 -16.29
N ALA A 324 7.31 2.59 -15.16
CA ALA A 324 7.46 1.20 -14.75
C ALA A 324 7.09 0.20 -15.85
N VAL A 325 5.92 0.34 -16.46
CA VAL A 325 5.47 -0.56 -17.53
C VAL A 325 6.31 -0.39 -18.80
N ALA A 326 6.52 0.86 -19.24
CA ALA A 326 7.25 1.15 -20.47
C ALA A 326 8.69 0.64 -20.42
N LEU A 327 9.40 0.97 -19.35
CA LEU A 327 10.82 0.67 -19.17
C LEU A 327 11.04 -0.81 -18.81
N ALA A 328 10.15 -1.44 -18.04
CA ALA A 328 10.26 -2.88 -17.79
C ALA A 328 10.02 -3.72 -19.07
N ALA A 329 9.06 -3.31 -19.92
CA ALA A 329 8.86 -3.94 -21.21
C ALA A 329 10.09 -3.80 -22.11
N ALA A 330 10.66 -2.60 -22.19
CA ALA A 330 11.89 -2.35 -22.95
C ALA A 330 13.08 -3.14 -22.39
N LEU A 331 13.26 -3.19 -21.06
CA LEU A 331 14.31 -3.95 -20.40
C LEU A 331 14.23 -5.43 -20.76
N ARG A 332 13.03 -6.03 -20.69
CA ARG A 332 12.77 -7.42 -21.09
C ARG A 332 13.10 -7.64 -22.57
N ASP A 333 12.66 -6.74 -23.44
CA ASP A 333 12.79 -6.93 -24.89
C ASP A 333 14.23 -6.73 -25.40
N LEU A 334 14.98 -5.82 -24.77
CA LEU A 334 16.41 -5.58 -25.03
C LEU A 334 17.31 -6.72 -24.49
N ASN A 335 16.84 -7.48 -23.51
CA ASN A 335 17.59 -8.55 -22.84
C ASN A 335 16.94 -9.93 -23.02
N LYS A 336 16.32 -10.19 -24.18
CA LYS A 336 15.69 -11.48 -24.50
C LYS A 336 16.67 -12.64 -24.26
N GLY A 337 16.18 -13.66 -23.55
CA GLY A 337 16.99 -14.82 -23.16
C GLY A 337 17.75 -14.66 -21.84
N HIS A 338 17.66 -13.51 -21.18
CA HIS A 338 18.24 -13.25 -19.87
C HIS A 338 17.18 -12.93 -18.82
N SER A 339 17.54 -13.08 -17.54
CA SER A 339 16.69 -12.70 -16.42
C SER A 339 16.70 -11.18 -16.25
N VAL A 340 15.54 -10.56 -16.16
CA VAL A 340 15.41 -9.13 -15.87
C VAL A 340 14.55 -8.92 -14.62
N ARG A 341 14.88 -7.90 -13.83
CA ARG A 341 14.06 -7.45 -12.70
C ARG A 341 13.92 -5.93 -12.77
N TYR A 342 12.70 -5.44 -12.56
CA TYR A 342 12.38 -4.02 -12.46
C TYR A 342 11.79 -3.76 -11.07
N ILE A 343 12.52 -3.07 -10.23
CA ILE A 343 12.15 -2.80 -8.83
C ILE A 343 11.72 -1.34 -8.74
N SER A 344 10.45 -1.09 -8.46
CA SER A 344 9.89 0.26 -8.33
C SER A 344 9.60 0.59 -6.86
N LEU A 345 10.08 1.74 -6.39
CA LEU A 345 9.99 2.20 -5.01
C LEU A 345 8.94 3.32 -4.92
N GLU A 346 7.76 3.01 -4.38
CA GLU A 346 6.62 3.93 -4.39
C GLU A 346 6.06 4.12 -2.97
N MET A 347 6.09 5.35 -2.49
CA MET A 347 5.68 5.67 -1.12
C MET A 347 4.17 5.66 -0.94
N ASN A 348 3.42 6.08 -1.97
CA ASN A 348 1.97 6.16 -1.89
C ASN A 348 1.36 4.77 -2.23
N PRO A 349 0.64 4.15 -1.28
CA PRO A 349 0.08 2.82 -1.49
C PRO A 349 -0.96 2.75 -2.62
N ILE A 350 -1.68 3.85 -2.91
CA ILE A 350 -2.64 3.90 -4.02
C ILE A 350 -1.90 3.83 -5.37
N ASN A 351 -0.84 4.62 -5.52
CA ASN A 351 0.02 4.64 -6.70
C ASN A 351 0.70 3.29 -6.93
N ALA A 352 1.28 2.71 -5.87
CA ALA A 352 1.91 1.40 -5.94
C ALA A 352 0.93 0.31 -6.41
N ALA A 353 -0.30 0.40 -5.92
CA ALA A 353 -1.38 -0.50 -6.27
C ALA A 353 -1.75 -0.31 -7.77
N ILE A 354 -1.92 0.93 -8.25
CA ILE A 354 -2.15 1.23 -9.68
C ILE A 354 -1.03 0.66 -10.57
N THR A 355 0.24 0.93 -10.23
CA THR A 355 1.41 0.40 -10.96
C THR A 355 1.38 -1.12 -11.03
N THR A 356 1.10 -1.78 -9.90
CA THR A 356 1.02 -3.25 -9.86
C THR A 356 -0.10 -3.77 -10.77
N SER A 357 -1.27 -3.13 -10.72
CA SER A 357 -2.41 -3.47 -11.59
C SER A 357 -2.09 -3.37 -13.07
N PHE A 358 -1.32 -2.35 -13.46
CA PHE A 358 -0.90 -2.15 -14.83
C PHE A 358 0.20 -3.11 -15.28
N ALA A 359 1.16 -3.42 -14.40
CA ALA A 359 2.16 -4.45 -14.68
C ALA A 359 1.50 -5.82 -14.90
N GLU A 360 0.56 -6.22 -14.06
CA GLU A 360 -0.19 -7.48 -14.24
C GLU A 360 -1.10 -7.46 -15.47
N LEU A 361 -1.82 -6.36 -15.74
CA LEU A 361 -2.65 -6.20 -16.93
C LEU A 361 -1.83 -6.41 -18.21
N THR A 362 -0.60 -5.90 -18.24
CA THR A 362 0.30 -5.94 -19.40
C THR A 362 1.20 -7.17 -19.44
N GLY A 363 1.03 -8.12 -18.51
CA GLY A 363 1.79 -9.37 -18.48
C GLY A 363 3.23 -9.21 -17.98
N LEU A 364 3.53 -8.15 -17.23
CA LEU A 364 4.84 -7.84 -16.65
C LEU A 364 4.94 -8.20 -15.16
N LYS A 365 3.97 -8.93 -14.59
CA LYS A 365 3.94 -9.31 -13.17
C LYS A 365 5.20 -10.00 -12.67
N ASP A 366 5.87 -10.77 -13.53
CA ASP A 366 7.06 -11.55 -13.19
C ASP A 366 8.36 -10.74 -13.41
N VAL A 367 8.24 -9.50 -13.90
CA VAL A 367 9.35 -8.57 -14.16
C VAL A 367 9.32 -7.38 -13.20
N VAL A 368 8.14 -6.82 -12.94
CA VAL A 368 7.95 -5.61 -12.13
C VAL A 368 7.60 -5.97 -10.68
N GLU A 369 8.44 -5.54 -9.76
CA GLU A 369 8.29 -5.64 -8.31
C GLU A 369 8.08 -4.23 -7.73
N VAL A 370 7.00 -4.00 -6.98
CA VAL A 370 6.70 -2.69 -6.39
C VAL A 370 6.82 -2.75 -4.86
N HIS A 371 7.62 -1.85 -4.28
CA HIS A 371 7.82 -1.75 -2.84
C HIS A 371 7.17 -0.50 -2.26
N VAL A 372 6.25 -0.72 -1.31
CA VAL A 372 5.51 0.35 -0.63
C VAL A 372 6.26 0.84 0.60
N ALA A 373 7.03 1.92 0.44
CA ALA A 373 7.57 2.78 1.50
C ALA A 373 8.29 3.98 0.84
N THR A 374 8.94 4.84 1.63
CA THR A 374 9.93 5.76 1.07
C THR A 374 10.99 4.97 0.28
N ALA A 375 11.64 5.62 -0.68
CA ALA A 375 12.69 4.96 -1.46
C ALA A 375 13.84 4.48 -0.56
N GLY A 376 14.30 5.32 0.36
CA GLY A 376 15.30 4.93 1.35
C GLY A 376 14.93 3.72 2.21
N ASP A 377 13.74 3.72 2.83
CA ASP A 377 13.28 2.57 3.65
C ASP A 377 13.18 1.28 2.82
N SER A 378 12.77 1.42 1.55
CA SER A 378 12.65 0.27 0.65
C SER A 378 14.02 -0.28 0.24
N LEU A 379 15.00 0.58 -0.05
CA LEU A 379 16.37 0.17 -0.34
C LEU A 379 17.03 -0.52 0.85
N GLU A 380 16.94 0.06 2.05
CA GLU A 380 17.51 -0.54 3.26
C GLU A 380 16.91 -1.93 3.53
N ARG A 381 15.58 -2.05 3.40
CA ARG A 381 14.89 -3.34 3.54
C ARG A 381 15.36 -4.35 2.49
N LEU A 382 15.41 -3.96 1.22
CA LEU A 382 15.85 -4.83 0.12
C LEU A 382 17.28 -5.35 0.32
N MET A 383 18.19 -4.47 0.73
CA MET A 383 19.59 -4.82 0.99
C MET A 383 19.74 -5.71 2.22
N ARG A 384 19.02 -5.40 3.31
CA ARG A 384 19.05 -6.18 4.56
C ARG A 384 18.46 -7.57 4.37
N ASP A 385 17.34 -7.67 3.68
CA ASP A 385 16.58 -8.92 3.54
C ASP A 385 17.09 -9.78 2.36
N GLY A 386 18.10 -9.29 1.63
CA GLY A 386 18.73 -9.99 0.51
C GLY A 386 17.91 -9.98 -0.79
N GLY A 387 16.87 -9.14 -0.87
CA GLY A 387 16.11 -8.89 -2.09
C GLY A 387 16.91 -8.12 -3.15
N LEU A 388 17.95 -7.42 -2.71
CA LEU A 388 18.97 -6.77 -3.55
C LEU A 388 20.36 -7.01 -2.95
N LYS A 389 21.36 -7.26 -3.80
CA LYS A 389 22.75 -7.46 -3.41
C LYS A 389 23.60 -6.23 -3.78
N LYS A 390 24.74 -6.10 -3.11
CA LYS A 390 25.74 -5.08 -3.46
C LYS A 390 26.16 -5.22 -4.92
N GLY A 391 26.17 -4.11 -5.65
CA GLY A 391 26.55 -4.05 -7.05
C GLY A 391 25.60 -4.75 -8.01
N GLU A 392 24.35 -5.00 -7.61
CA GLU A 392 23.40 -5.72 -8.46
C GLU A 392 22.71 -4.82 -9.48
N VAL A 393 22.51 -3.53 -9.18
CA VAL A 393 21.71 -2.62 -10.02
C VAL A 393 22.49 -2.14 -11.24
N ASP A 394 21.94 -2.37 -12.43
CA ASP A 394 22.50 -1.91 -13.71
C ASP A 394 21.98 -0.52 -14.10
N PHE A 395 20.71 -0.25 -13.79
CA PHE A 395 20.04 1.00 -14.17
C PHE A 395 19.24 1.55 -13.00
N ALA A 396 19.20 2.88 -12.90
CA ALA A 396 18.24 3.55 -12.04
C ALA A 396 17.52 4.70 -12.75
N LEU A 397 16.23 4.84 -12.49
CA LEU A 397 15.45 6.04 -12.81
C LEU A 397 15.11 6.77 -11.50
N VAL A 398 15.53 8.02 -11.38
CA VAL A 398 15.22 8.90 -10.25
C VAL A 398 14.15 9.89 -10.69
N ASP A 399 12.90 9.68 -10.26
CA ASP A 399 11.72 10.43 -10.71
C ASP A 399 10.69 10.67 -9.57
N HIS A 400 11.16 10.70 -8.32
CA HIS A 400 10.33 10.99 -7.15
C HIS A 400 10.42 12.48 -6.77
N TRP A 401 10.30 12.81 -5.47
CA TRP A 401 10.49 14.18 -5.01
C TRP A 401 11.95 14.62 -5.08
N GLN A 402 12.19 15.78 -5.69
CA GLN A 402 13.52 16.29 -6.05
C GLN A 402 14.40 16.50 -4.82
N SER A 403 13.81 16.87 -3.68
CA SER A 403 14.54 17.03 -2.41
C SER A 403 15.12 15.72 -1.88
N ALA A 404 14.60 14.57 -2.32
CA ALA A 404 15.06 13.24 -1.92
C ALA A 404 16.08 12.62 -2.90
N TYR A 405 16.31 13.22 -4.07
CA TYR A 405 17.24 12.68 -5.07
C TYR A 405 18.66 12.51 -4.51
N LEU A 406 19.22 13.57 -3.92
CA LEU A 406 20.57 13.53 -3.36
C LEU A 406 20.67 12.65 -2.10
N PRO A 407 19.76 12.75 -1.12
CA PRO A 407 19.74 11.82 0.03
C PRO A 407 19.69 10.35 -0.38
N ASP A 408 18.80 9.98 -1.31
CA ASP A 408 18.63 8.59 -1.72
C ASP A 408 19.78 8.10 -2.60
N LEU A 409 20.40 8.98 -3.41
CA LEU A 409 21.65 8.66 -4.11
C LEU A 409 22.78 8.35 -3.11
N LYS A 410 22.97 9.19 -2.09
CA LYS A 410 23.98 8.98 -1.05
C LYS A 410 23.74 7.71 -0.25
N LEU A 411 22.48 7.40 0.06
CA LEU A 411 22.13 6.13 0.70
C LEU A 411 22.45 4.95 -0.22
N SER A 412 22.16 5.07 -1.52
CA SER A 412 22.49 4.05 -2.51
C SER A 412 24.00 3.80 -2.60
N GLU A 413 24.83 4.86 -2.48
CA GLU A 413 26.29 4.74 -2.36
C GLU A 413 26.72 3.99 -1.09
N GLN A 414 26.17 4.36 0.07
CA GLN A 414 26.50 3.73 1.36
C GLN A 414 26.14 2.25 1.39
N LEU A 415 24.99 1.90 0.82
CA LEU A 415 24.52 0.52 0.71
C LEU A 415 25.28 -0.27 -0.37
N GLY A 416 25.96 0.40 -1.29
CA GLY A 416 26.67 -0.25 -2.41
C GLY A 416 25.70 -0.80 -3.46
N VAL A 417 24.61 -0.07 -3.75
CA VAL A 417 23.54 -0.49 -4.66
C VAL A 417 24.04 -0.67 -6.10
N PHE A 418 24.88 0.27 -6.56
CA PHE A 418 25.40 0.31 -7.92
C PHE A 418 26.74 -0.43 -8.06
N LYS A 419 27.16 -0.64 -9.31
CA LYS A 419 28.46 -1.18 -9.70
C LYS A 419 29.08 -0.27 -10.77
N LYS A 420 30.35 -0.51 -11.09
CA LYS A 420 30.97 0.11 -12.27
C LYS A 420 30.15 -0.21 -13.54
N GLY A 421 29.83 0.81 -14.31
CA GLY A 421 28.99 0.74 -15.50
C GLY A 421 27.49 0.87 -15.24
N SER A 422 27.04 1.00 -13.98
CA SER A 422 25.65 1.34 -13.69
C SER A 422 25.32 2.73 -14.23
N ILE A 423 24.11 2.87 -14.77
CA ILE A 423 23.61 4.13 -15.35
C ILE A 423 22.46 4.64 -14.50
N ILE A 424 22.59 5.84 -13.95
CA ILE A 424 21.53 6.54 -13.24
C ILE A 424 20.98 7.64 -14.16
N VAL A 425 19.67 7.60 -14.41
CA VAL A 425 18.94 8.65 -15.12
C VAL A 425 18.06 9.39 -14.13
N ALA A 426 18.23 10.69 -13.99
CA ALA A 426 17.36 11.53 -13.15
C ALA A 426 16.51 12.44 -14.03
N ASP A 427 15.19 12.43 -13.79
CA ASP A 427 14.24 13.31 -14.47
C ASP A 427 14.11 14.66 -13.75
N ASN A 428 13.58 15.67 -14.43
CA ASN A 428 13.20 16.96 -13.87
C ASN A 428 14.33 17.73 -13.17
N VAL A 429 15.58 17.56 -13.62
CA VAL A 429 16.73 18.20 -12.96
C VAL A 429 16.78 19.71 -13.16
N VAL A 430 16.02 20.25 -14.13
CA VAL A 430 15.86 21.70 -14.37
C VAL A 430 14.50 22.21 -13.90
N TYR A 431 13.39 21.54 -14.25
CA TYR A 431 12.05 21.93 -13.78
C TYR A 431 11.25 20.71 -13.29
N PRO A 432 10.74 20.73 -12.04
CA PRO A 432 10.88 21.79 -11.02
C PRO A 432 12.30 21.96 -10.44
N GLY A 433 13.23 21.06 -10.74
CA GLY A 433 14.66 21.25 -10.50
C GLY A 433 15.23 20.47 -9.31
N ALA A 434 16.43 19.92 -9.51
CA ALA A 434 17.18 19.19 -8.48
C ALA A 434 18.65 19.68 -8.41
N PRO A 435 18.90 20.95 -8.06
CA PRO A 435 20.22 21.58 -8.21
C PRO A 435 21.30 20.92 -7.36
N ASP A 436 20.99 20.51 -6.12
CA ASP A 436 21.94 19.86 -5.23
C ASP A 436 22.37 18.48 -5.76
N TYR A 437 21.41 17.72 -6.30
CA TYR A 437 21.69 16.46 -6.97
C TYR A 437 22.57 16.66 -8.19
N LEU A 438 22.19 17.59 -9.09
CA LEU A 438 22.93 17.85 -10.33
C LEU A 438 24.35 18.35 -10.05
N ALA A 439 24.52 19.24 -9.08
CA ALA A 439 25.83 19.71 -8.64
C ALA A 439 26.70 18.57 -8.11
N TYR A 440 26.12 17.65 -7.33
CA TYR A 440 26.82 16.51 -6.76
C TYR A 440 27.29 15.51 -7.82
N VAL A 441 26.42 15.10 -8.76
CA VAL A 441 26.81 14.16 -9.83
C VAL A 441 27.73 14.80 -10.88
N THR A 442 27.70 16.13 -11.02
CA THR A 442 28.61 16.89 -11.91
C THR A 442 29.99 17.11 -11.28
N LYS A 443 30.06 17.25 -9.95
CA LYS A 443 31.33 17.21 -9.21
C LYS A 443 32.09 15.90 -9.48
N GLY A 444 31.35 14.82 -9.73
CA GLY A 444 31.89 13.57 -10.25
C GLY A 444 32.52 12.65 -9.21
N THR A 445 32.46 12.98 -7.91
CA THR A 445 32.94 12.12 -6.82
C THR A 445 31.79 11.61 -5.97
N ALA A 446 31.69 10.29 -5.79
CA ALA A 446 30.75 9.68 -4.85
C ALA A 446 31.36 9.72 -3.44
N ASP A 447 30.98 10.74 -2.65
CA ASP A 447 31.56 11.00 -1.34
C ASP A 447 31.21 9.91 -0.30
N HIS A 448 30.19 9.07 -0.56
CA HIS A 448 29.73 8.04 0.37
C HIS A 448 29.88 6.60 -0.16
N SER A 449 30.59 6.40 -1.27
CA SER A 449 30.88 5.05 -1.79
C SER A 449 32.08 4.43 -1.08
N SER A 450 31.97 3.16 -0.66
CA SER A 450 33.09 2.40 -0.10
C SER A 450 34.16 2.04 -1.15
N GLU A 451 33.86 2.19 -2.43
CA GLU A 451 34.72 1.79 -3.55
C GLU A 451 35.28 2.99 -4.34
N SER A 452 35.17 4.21 -3.79
CA SER A 452 35.68 5.44 -4.43
C SER A 452 35.11 5.68 -5.84
N TRP A 453 33.81 5.41 -6.03
CA TRP A 453 33.12 5.63 -7.30
C TRP A 453 33.23 7.07 -7.79
N ARG A 454 33.20 7.22 -9.12
CA ARG A 454 33.03 8.51 -9.78
C ARG A 454 31.81 8.50 -10.68
N TYR A 455 31.28 9.68 -10.94
CA TYR A 455 30.19 9.88 -11.89
C TYR A 455 30.70 10.62 -13.12
N GLU A 456 30.51 10.01 -14.29
CA GLU A 456 30.58 10.72 -15.57
C GLU A 456 29.16 11.10 -15.97
N THR A 457 28.86 12.41 -15.96
CA THR A 457 27.49 12.92 -16.14
C THR A 457 27.37 13.73 -17.43
N THR A 458 26.33 13.44 -18.21
CA THR A 458 25.86 14.25 -19.34
C THR A 458 24.40 14.64 -19.13
N THR A 459 23.94 15.73 -19.73
CA THR A 459 22.51 16.10 -19.73
C THR A 459 21.92 16.06 -21.13
N GLN A 460 20.61 15.79 -21.20
CA GLN A 460 19.83 15.85 -22.44
C GLN A 460 18.66 16.80 -22.27
N ASP A 461 18.54 17.76 -23.19
CA ASP A 461 17.48 18.76 -23.20
C ASP A 461 16.17 18.21 -23.75
N PHE A 462 15.06 18.65 -23.15
CA PHE A 462 13.69 18.40 -23.58
C PHE A 462 12.83 19.65 -23.45
N THR A 463 11.78 19.74 -24.28
CA THR A 463 10.74 20.75 -24.16
C THR A 463 9.47 20.08 -23.67
N THR A 464 9.04 20.43 -22.46
CA THR A 464 7.81 19.88 -21.84
C THR A 464 6.67 20.90 -21.92
N PRO A 465 5.42 20.50 -21.68
CA PRO A 465 4.30 21.44 -21.54
C PRO A 465 4.51 22.51 -20.45
N TRP A 466 5.41 22.27 -19.49
CA TRP A 466 5.71 23.19 -18.38
C TRP A 466 6.96 24.04 -18.60
N GLY A 467 7.66 23.85 -19.73
CA GLY A 467 8.89 24.57 -20.06
C GLY A 467 10.07 23.67 -20.41
N PRO A 468 11.27 24.25 -20.59
CA PRO A 468 12.48 23.49 -20.84
C PRO A 468 12.84 22.66 -19.61
N ASP A 469 13.32 21.45 -19.84
CA ASP A 469 13.74 20.54 -18.79
C ASP A 469 14.88 19.64 -19.28
N GLN A 470 15.53 18.91 -18.38
CA GLN A 470 16.63 18.01 -18.70
C GLN A 470 16.49 16.64 -18.02
N LEU A 471 17.03 15.61 -18.68
CA LEU A 471 17.47 14.39 -18.03
C LEU A 471 18.96 14.52 -17.69
N ALA A 472 19.37 14.11 -16.50
CA ALA A 472 20.78 13.88 -16.17
C ALA A 472 21.09 12.38 -16.28
N ILE A 473 22.14 12.04 -17.02
CA ILE A 473 22.60 10.67 -17.26
C ILE A 473 23.99 10.54 -16.64
N SER A 474 24.08 9.80 -15.53
CA SER A 474 25.30 9.61 -14.77
C SER A 474 25.75 8.15 -14.84
N THR A 475 26.97 7.91 -15.32
CA THR A 475 27.58 6.57 -15.35
C THR A 475 28.56 6.43 -14.18
N VAL A 476 28.47 5.32 -13.44
CA VAL A 476 29.42 4.96 -12.38
C VAL A 476 30.70 4.42 -13.01
N VAL A 477 31.86 5.06 -12.78
CA VAL A 477 33.16 4.70 -13.39
C VAL A 477 34.26 4.32 -12.41
#